data_AF-A0A9P6FN99-F1
#
_entry.id   AF-A0A9P6FN99-F1
#
_cell.length_a   1.000
_cell.length_b   1.000
_cell.length_c   1.000
_cell.angle_alpha   90.00
_cell.angle_beta   90.00
_cell.angle_gamma   90.00
#
_symmetry.space_group_name_H-M   'P 1'
#
loop_
_entity.id
_entity.type
_entity.pdbx_description
1 polymer ?
#
loop_
_entity_poly.entity_id
_entity_poly.type
_entity_poly.pdbx_seq_one_letter_code
_entity_poly.pdbx_strand_id
1 'polypeptide(L)'
;MSQNNLTDPERLVVVVTGTTTGFGAEIVNELSKRGGFTVYATCTTNEGLKVYQDRESVYLRPVQVDITKQDDVNRLRARIEAECPQGLYCLVNNAGISTGSYIDLTTEDDFQVRNNENEQMYLCASA
;
A
#
# COMPACT_ATOMS: atom_id res chain seq x y z
N MET A 1 15.32 -21.08 -14.42
CA MET A 1 14.84 -21.16 -13.03
C MET A 1 15.57 -20.09 -12.25
N SER A 2 14.99 -18.88 -12.08
CA SER A 2 15.60 -17.87 -11.21
C SER A 2 15.31 -18.26 -9.76
N GLN A 3 16.35 -18.34 -8.94
CA GLN A 3 16.19 -18.62 -7.52
C GLN A 3 15.55 -17.41 -6.84
N ASN A 4 14.41 -17.61 -6.18
CA ASN A 4 13.73 -16.60 -5.36
C ASN A 4 14.54 -16.38 -4.07
N ASN A 5 15.39 -15.35 -4.06
CA ASN A 5 16.17 -14.93 -2.89
C ASN A 5 15.33 -14.06 -1.94
N LEU A 6 14.28 -14.62 -1.35
CA LEU A 6 13.47 -13.95 -0.31
C LEU A 6 14.24 -13.73 1.02
N THR A 7 15.52 -14.07 1.06
CA THR A 7 16.39 -14.01 2.25
C THR A 7 17.65 -13.14 2.04
N ASP A 8 17.81 -12.51 0.87
CA ASP A 8 18.95 -11.66 0.55
C ASP A 8 18.63 -10.18 0.92
N PRO A 9 19.31 -9.58 1.92
CA PRO A 9 18.83 -8.38 2.59
C PRO A 9 19.07 -7.05 1.87
N GLU A 10 19.57 -7.03 0.62
CA GLU A 10 19.67 -5.77 -0.12
C GLU A 10 18.31 -5.34 -0.68
N ARG A 11 17.55 -4.66 0.20
CA ARG A 11 16.34 -3.86 -0.05
C ARG A 11 15.13 -4.63 -0.56
N LEU A 12 14.52 -5.37 0.36
CA LEU A 12 13.19 -5.94 0.20
C LEU A 12 12.15 -4.84 -0.08
N VAL A 13 11.24 -5.10 -1.00
CA VAL A 13 10.23 -4.12 -1.42
C VAL A 13 8.93 -4.37 -0.68
N VAL A 14 8.44 -3.34 0.02
CA VAL A 14 7.20 -3.40 0.79
C VAL A 14 6.25 -2.33 0.27
N VAL A 15 5.00 -2.72 -0.01
CA VAL A 15 3.92 -1.77 -0.26
C VAL A 15 3.04 -1.75 0.98
N VAL A 16 2.72 -0.57 1.48
CA VAL A 16 1.77 -0.40 2.59
C VAL A 16 0.64 0.49 2.09
N THR A 17 -0.60 0.00 2.19
CA THR A 17 -1.77 0.76 1.79
C THR A 17 -2.36 1.60 2.93
N GLY A 18 -3.00 2.73 2.59
CA GLY A 18 -3.66 3.59 3.59
C GLY A 18 -2.70 4.17 4.63
N THR A 19 -1.66 4.87 4.19
CA THR A 19 -0.56 5.29 5.07
C THR A 19 -0.64 6.74 5.54
N THR A 20 -1.72 7.45 5.24
CA THR A 20 -1.86 8.86 5.65
C THR A 20 -1.93 9.01 7.17
N THR A 21 -2.51 8.04 7.88
CA THR A 21 -2.69 8.04 9.34
C THR A 21 -2.65 6.61 9.91
N GLY A 22 -2.78 6.48 11.24
CA GLY A 22 -3.03 5.21 11.92
C GLY A 22 -1.90 4.18 11.78
N PHE A 23 -2.27 2.89 11.75
CA PHE A 23 -1.30 1.80 11.70
C PHE A 23 -0.45 1.82 10.43
N GLY A 24 -1.00 2.19 9.28
CA GLY A 24 -0.24 2.29 8.03
C GLY A 24 0.93 3.27 8.13
N ALA A 25 0.69 4.44 8.73
CA ALA A 25 1.76 5.43 8.96
C ALA A 25 2.83 4.89 9.92
N GLU A 26 2.44 4.21 11.00
CA GLU A 26 3.40 3.63 11.95
C GLU A 26 4.20 2.46 11.36
N ILE A 27 3.59 1.63 10.51
CA ILE A 27 4.30 0.57 9.78
C ILE A 27 5.38 1.20 8.89
N VAL A 28 5.04 2.26 8.15
CA VAL A 28 6.03 3.00 7.34
C VAL A 28 7.14 3.58 8.20
N ASN A 29 6.83 4.15 9.37
CA ASN A 29 7.81 4.67 10.32
C ASN A 29 8.77 3.57 10.79
N GLU A 30 8.24 2.44 11.24
CA GLU A 30 9.04 1.34 11.77
C GLU A 30 9.91 0.67 10.70
N LEU A 31 9.38 0.46 9.49
CA LEU A 31 10.18 -0.04 8.37
C LEU A 31 11.29 0.94 7.98
N SER A 32 11.01 2.24 7.98
CA SER A 32 12.02 3.27 7.70
C SER A 32 13.13 3.29 8.75
N LYS A 33 12.78 3.15 10.04
CA LYS A 33 13.77 3.11 11.15
C LYS A 33 14.64 1.86 11.11
N ARG A 34 14.04 0.69 10.81
CA ARG A 34 14.78 -0.58 10.72
C ARG A 34 15.74 -0.60 9.54
N GLY A 35 15.38 0.05 8.44
CA GLY A 35 16.15 0.03 7.21
C GLY A 35 16.12 -1.34 6.52
N GLY A 36 16.79 -1.44 5.37
CA GLY A 36 16.78 -2.68 4.56
C GLY A 36 15.51 -2.89 3.72
N PHE A 37 14.62 -1.89 3.69
CA PHE A 37 13.39 -1.92 2.90
C PHE A 37 13.31 -0.74 1.95
N THR A 38 12.76 -0.99 0.77
CA THR A 38 12.16 0.01 -0.09
C THR A 38 10.67 0.01 0.19
N VAL A 39 10.12 1.13 0.67
CA VAL A 39 8.72 1.22 1.11
C VAL A 39 7.93 2.10 0.17
N TYR A 40 6.92 1.52 -0.50
CA TYR A 40 5.88 2.26 -1.20
C TYR A 40 4.74 2.57 -0.23
N ALA A 41 4.64 3.83 0.19
CA ALA A 41 3.62 4.31 1.11
C ALA A 41 2.47 4.90 0.28
N THR A 42 1.31 4.22 0.24
CA THR A 42 0.21 4.69 -0.62
C THR A 42 -0.78 5.56 0.14
N CYS A 43 -1.14 6.69 -0.48
CA CYS A 43 -2.20 7.58 0.01
C CYS A 43 -3.28 7.74 -1.08
N THR A 44 -4.54 7.86 -0.69
CA THR A 44 -5.65 8.08 -1.65
C THR A 44 -5.61 9.49 -2.26
N THR A 45 -5.08 10.47 -1.51
CA THR A 45 -5.06 11.89 -1.90
C THR A 45 -3.63 12.43 -2.02
N ASN A 46 -3.46 13.48 -2.84
CA ASN A 46 -2.18 14.20 -2.96
C ASN A 46 -1.79 14.89 -1.65
N GLU A 47 -2.76 15.36 -0.89
CA GLU A 47 -2.56 15.95 0.43
C GLU A 47 -1.98 14.93 1.41
N GLY A 48 -2.41 13.67 1.33
CA GLY A 48 -1.88 12.59 2.17
C GLY A 48 -0.39 12.34 1.92
N LEU A 49 0.10 12.55 0.70
CA LEU A 49 1.52 12.44 0.38
C LEU A 49 2.38 13.48 1.10
N LYS A 50 1.80 14.61 1.51
CA LYS A 50 2.51 15.67 2.23
C LYS A 50 3.07 15.21 3.57
N VAL A 51 2.47 14.19 4.19
CA VAL A 51 2.97 13.55 5.43
C VAL A 51 4.39 12.99 5.25
N TYR A 52 4.80 12.74 4.01
CA TYR A 52 6.10 12.19 3.66
C TYR A 52 7.02 13.16 2.91
N GLN A 53 6.56 14.39 2.61
CA GLN A 53 7.32 15.36 1.80
C GLN A 53 8.64 15.78 2.45
N ASP A 54 8.66 15.93 3.77
CA ASP A 54 9.85 16.35 4.52
C ASP A 54 10.80 15.18 4.83
N ARG A 55 10.46 13.96 4.39
CA ARG A 55 11.31 12.78 4.61
C ARG A 55 12.26 12.63 3.44
N GLU A 56 13.47 13.15 3.60
CA GLU A 56 14.57 12.90 2.66
C GLU A 56 15.04 11.44 2.74
N SER A 57 14.35 10.55 2.04
CA SER A 57 14.71 9.13 1.94
C SER A 57 14.55 8.62 0.52
N VAL A 58 15.63 8.11 -0.06
CA VAL A 58 15.63 7.44 -1.37
C VAL A 58 14.91 6.07 -1.35
N TYR A 59 14.62 5.55 -0.15
CA TYR A 59 13.97 4.25 0.04
C TYR A 59 12.49 4.36 0.42
N LEU A 60 12.00 5.56 0.70
CA LEU A 60 10.58 5.82 0.91
C LEU A 60 9.97 6.42 -0.35
N ARG A 61 8.92 5.81 -0.87
CA ARG A 61 8.24 6.20 -2.11
C ARG A 61 6.77 6.46 -1.81
N PRO A 62 6.39 7.70 -1.48
CA PRO A 62 4.99 8.08 -1.38
C PRO A 62 4.34 8.00 -2.76
N VAL A 63 3.19 7.33 -2.88
CA VAL A 63 2.47 7.20 -4.15
C VAL A 63 0.98 7.44 -3.96
N GLN A 64 0.37 8.27 -4.81
CA GLN A 64 -1.07 8.40 -4.83
C GLN A 64 -1.71 7.19 -5.53
N VAL A 65 -2.53 6.45 -4.78
CA VAL A 65 -3.26 5.26 -5.25
C VAL A 65 -4.63 5.23 -4.60
N ASP A 66 -5.67 5.24 -5.42
CA ASP A 66 -7.01 4.84 -5.02
C ASP A 66 -7.20 3.35 -5.31
N ILE A 67 -7.20 2.52 -4.27
CA ILE A 67 -7.28 1.06 -4.38
C ILE A 67 -8.62 0.56 -4.94
N THR A 68 -9.65 1.41 -4.97
CA THR A 68 -10.94 1.09 -5.60
C THR A 68 -10.88 1.20 -7.13
N LYS A 69 -9.82 1.82 -7.67
CA LYS A 69 -9.61 2.02 -9.10
C LYS A 69 -8.52 1.09 -9.64
N GLN A 70 -8.92 0.13 -10.47
CA GLN A 70 -8.00 -0.85 -11.05
C GLN A 70 -6.82 -0.20 -11.82
N ASP A 71 -7.05 0.91 -12.50
CA ASP A 71 -6.00 1.62 -13.24
C ASP A 71 -4.90 2.17 -12.34
N ASP A 72 -5.26 2.63 -11.12
CA ASP A 72 -4.29 3.09 -10.14
C ASP A 72 -3.43 1.94 -9.60
N VAL A 73 -4.07 0.79 -9.35
CA VAL A 73 -3.39 -0.45 -8.95
C VAL A 73 -2.43 -0.92 -10.04
N ASN A 74 -2.87 -0.93 -11.30
CA ASN A 74 -2.04 -1.33 -12.45
C ASN A 74 -0.85 -0.40 -12.63
N ARG A 75 -1.05 0.92 -12.44
CA ARG A 75 0.02 1.92 -12.50
C ARG A 75 1.05 1.73 -11.39
N LEU A 76 0.61 1.42 -10.17
CA LEU A 76 1.51 1.08 -9.06
C LEU A 76 2.31 -0.19 -9.38
N ARG A 77 1.64 -1.24 -9.86
CA ARG A 77 2.27 -2.51 -10.25
C ARG A 77 3.36 -2.28 -11.29
N ALA A 78 3.03 -1.64 -12.41
CA ALA A 78 3.98 -1.37 -13.49
C ALA A 78 5.19 -0.56 -13.01
N ARG A 79 4.96 0.39 -12.09
CA ARG A 79 6.03 1.17 -11.47
C ARG A 79 6.95 0.29 -10.62
N ILE A 80 6.40 -0.60 -9.79
CA ILE A 80 7.19 -1.52 -8.96
C ILE A 80 8.00 -2.48 -9.84
N GLU A 81 7.38 -3.07 -10.87
CA GLU A 81 8.05 -3.96 -11.81
C GLU A 81 9.22 -3.28 -12.54
N ALA A 82 9.06 -1.99 -12.89
CA ALA A 82 10.10 -1.20 -13.53
C ALA A 82 11.23 -0.76 -12.57
N GLU A 83 10.89 -0.33 -11.36
CA GLU A 83 11.85 0.21 -10.38
C GLU A 83 12.51 -0.86 -9.52
N CYS A 84 11.91 -2.05 -9.41
CA CYS A 84 12.31 -3.10 -8.48
C CYS A 84 12.34 -4.48 -9.16
N PRO A 85 13.42 -4.83 -9.89
CA PRO A 85 13.53 -6.11 -10.59
C PRO A 85 13.55 -7.33 -9.65
N GLN A 86 13.84 -7.14 -8.36
CA GLN A 86 13.76 -8.17 -7.32
C GLN A 86 12.31 -8.55 -6.94
N GLY A 87 11.32 -7.80 -7.43
CA GLY A 87 9.91 -8.03 -7.16
C GLY A 87 9.44 -7.49 -5.81
N LEU A 88 8.16 -7.72 -5.53
CA LEU A 88 7.49 -7.32 -4.29
C LEU A 88 7.70 -8.39 -3.21
N TYR A 89 8.27 -8.01 -2.06
CA TYR A 89 8.47 -8.93 -0.93
C TYR A 89 7.23 -9.03 -0.06
N CYS A 90 6.62 -7.88 0.26
CA CYS A 90 5.47 -7.85 1.15
C CYS A 90 4.49 -6.76 0.72
N LEU A 91 3.22 -7.08 0.88
CA LEU A 91 2.13 -6.18 0.64
C LEU A 91 1.25 -6.11 1.89
N VAL A 92 1.21 -4.95 2.52
CA VAL A 92 0.48 -4.69 3.75
C VAL A 92 -0.85 -4.03 3.40
N ASN A 93 -1.90 -4.81 3.61
CA ASN A 93 -3.28 -4.54 3.24
C ASN A 93 -4.01 -3.63 4.24
N ASN A 94 -3.45 -2.45 4.52
CA ASN A 94 -3.87 -1.65 5.65
C ASN A 94 -4.95 -0.59 5.32
N ALA A 95 -5.13 -0.21 4.05
CA ALA A 95 -6.22 0.68 3.66
C ALA A 95 -7.58 0.06 4.00
N GLY A 96 -8.45 0.86 4.61
CA GLY A 96 -9.82 0.49 4.91
C GLY A 96 -10.57 1.67 5.50
N ILE A 97 -11.89 1.67 5.32
CA ILE A 97 -12.82 2.62 5.93
C ILE A 97 -13.77 1.89 6.86
N SER A 98 -14.20 2.61 7.89
CA SER A 98 -15.30 2.19 8.75
C SER A 98 -16.38 3.25 8.70
N THR A 99 -17.54 2.86 8.20
CA THR A 99 -18.77 3.65 8.32
C THR A 99 -19.58 3.04 9.47
N GLY A 100 -19.87 3.84 10.49
CA GLY A 100 -20.66 3.40 11.64
C GLY A 100 -22.15 3.39 11.28
N SER A 101 -22.76 2.21 11.18
CA SER A 101 -24.21 2.06 11.10
C SER A 101 -24.64 0.72 11.70
N TYR A 102 -25.90 0.64 12.12
CA TYR A 102 -26.52 -0.65 12.42
C TYR A 102 -26.67 -1.43 11.10
N ILE A 103 -26.43 -2.74 11.13
CA ILE A 103 -26.50 -3.58 9.92
C ILE A 103 -27.87 -3.43 9.22
N ASP A 104 -28.94 -3.33 10.01
CA ASP A 104 -30.33 -3.16 9.51
C ASP A 104 -30.60 -1.78 8.91
N LEU A 105 -29.71 -0.81 9.12
CA LEU A 105 -29.82 0.57 8.62
C LEU A 105 -28.71 0.90 7.60
N THR A 106 -27.86 -0.06 7.26
CA THR A 106 -26.81 0.12 6.25
C THR A 106 -27.42 -0.05 4.87
N THR A 107 -27.22 0.92 3.98
CA THR A 107 -27.66 0.77 2.59
C THR A 107 -26.77 -0.24 1.87
N GLU A 108 -27.27 -0.84 0.79
CA GLU A 108 -26.46 -1.74 -0.02
C GLU A 108 -25.24 -1.02 -0.59
N ASP A 109 -25.39 0.24 -1.03
CA ASP A 109 -24.28 1.06 -1.52
C ASP A 109 -23.20 1.26 -0.45
N ASP A 110 -23.57 1.60 0.79
CA ASP A 110 -22.62 1.75 1.91
C ASP A 110 -21.88 0.45 2.21
N PHE A 111 -22.59 -0.68 2.10
CA PHE A 111 -22.00 -2.00 2.29
C PHE A 111 -21.02 -2.34 1.17
N GLN A 112 -21.35 -2.02 -0.09
CA GLN A 112 -20.49 -2.26 -1.25
C GLN A 112 -19.22 -1.39 -1.20
N VAL A 113 -19.31 -0.12 -0.82
CA VAL A 113 -18.12 0.73 -0.65
C VAL A 113 -17.19 0.15 0.42
N ARG A 114 -17.75 -0.27 1.57
CA ARG A 114 -16.97 -0.89 2.65
C ARG A 114 -16.33 -2.20 2.22
N ASN A 115 -17.04 -3.06 1.49
CA ASN A 115 -16.48 -4.31 1.00
C ASN A 115 -15.38 -4.05 -0.03
N ASN A 116 -15.62 -3.17 -1.01
CA ASN A 116 -14.61 -2.86 -2.03
C ASN A 116 -13.32 -2.31 -1.42
N GLU A 117 -13.38 -1.42 -0.43
CA GLU A 117 -12.16 -0.90 0.20
C GLU A 117 -11.44 -1.92 1.10
N ASN A 118 -12.17 -2.84 1.73
CA ASN A 118 -11.58 -3.86 2.61
C ASN A 118 -11.19 -5.16 1.86
N GLU A 119 -11.73 -5.41 0.66
CA GLU A 119 -11.51 -6.63 -0.13
C GLU A 119 -10.59 -6.43 -1.35
N GLN A 120 -10.34 -5.20 -1.81
CA GLN A 120 -9.47 -4.92 -2.97
C GLN A 120 -7.97 -5.09 -2.65
N MET A 121 -7.57 -6.34 -2.46
CA MET A 121 -6.19 -6.81 -2.63
C MET A 121 -6.10 -8.28 -3.05
N TYR A 122 -7.14 -8.85 -3.66
CA TYR A 122 -6.94 -10.10 -4.41
C TYR A 122 -6.11 -9.89 -5.70
N LEU A 123 -6.00 -8.63 -6.17
CA LEU A 123 -5.38 -8.28 -7.45
C LEU A 123 -3.89 -7.92 -7.39
N CYS A 124 -3.27 -7.84 -6.21
CA CYS A 124 -1.82 -7.60 -6.10
C CYS A 124 -1.03 -8.84 -5.64
N ALA A 125 -1.70 -9.85 -5.06
CA ALA A 125 -1.08 -11.07 -4.56
C ALA A 125 -1.03 -12.22 -5.60
N SER A 126 -1.66 -12.04 -6.77
CA SER A 126 -1.59 -12.96 -7.90
C SER A 126 -0.40 -12.59 -8.80
N ALA A 127 0.80 -12.85 -8.29
CA ALA A 127 2.07 -12.89 -9.02
C ALA A 127 2.72 -14.25 -8.77
#